data_AF-A0AAX2K9D8-F1
#
_entry.id   AF-A0AAX2K9D8-F1
#
_cell.length_a   1.000
_cell.length_b   1.000
_cell.length_c   1.000
_cell.angle_alpha   90.00
_cell.angle_beta   90.00
_cell.angle_gamma   90.00
#
_symmetry.space_group_name_H-M   'P 1'
#
loop_
_entity.id
_entity.type
_entity.pdbx_description
1 polymer ?
#
loop_
_entity_poly.entity_id
_entity_poly.type
_entity_poly.pdbx_seq_one_letter_code
_entity_poly.pdbx_strand_id
1 'polypeptide(L)'
;MLRTPANNKIRLDDERGKEHIKVSTEYGGKSQLNLGHLVDAGKQQRGEGFELRTDMWGAVRAKKGIFISADAQDKAQGQVREMAPAMAILDGAQSQMQSLSTDAQTTNADPADLSSQIALLQQSVKDLTQAVILLSAPKGVAIASGEHLQLAASKNVIANAGNNADIGVVKNMFIGVGQALSVFVRKAGIKLFANKGAVSVQAQNDLMELLAQKSIEITSTEDEIKITAKKKITLNGGGSYIRLDACGIEAGTPGEYNVKAGYYGRKPKAKLTPELMAFPVIKSEDFNQSFILLDENTGQPLINWPYELELESGLKMSGITDENGNTELISSDKEEVVNISVFEPDEFLDDDIN
;
A
#
# COMPACT_ATOMS: atom_id res chain seq x y z
N MET A 1 -20.56 1.54 -55.48
CA MET A 1 -19.61 2.39 -54.72
C MET A 1 -20.03 3.85 -54.85
N LEU A 2 -20.24 4.55 -53.74
CA LEU A 2 -20.42 6.00 -53.69
C LEU A 2 -19.06 6.65 -53.43
N ARG A 3 -18.65 7.62 -54.26
CA ARG A 3 -17.32 8.27 -54.18
C ARG A 3 -17.43 9.75 -54.53
N THR A 4 -16.85 10.62 -53.70
CA THR A 4 -16.75 12.07 -53.98
C THR A 4 -15.41 12.42 -54.64
N PRO A 5 -15.25 13.62 -55.23
CA PRO A 5 -13.96 14.09 -55.79
C PRO A 5 -12.82 14.12 -54.75
N ALA A 6 -13.13 14.47 -53.50
CA ALA A 6 -12.19 14.41 -52.37
C ALA A 6 -11.89 12.98 -51.89
N ASN A 7 -12.33 11.97 -52.64
CA ASN A 7 -12.11 10.56 -52.37
C ASN A 7 -12.77 10.05 -51.08
N ASN A 8 -13.81 10.73 -50.56
CA ASN A 8 -14.68 10.15 -49.55
C ASN A 8 -15.48 9.01 -50.19
N LYS A 9 -15.56 7.86 -49.51
CA LYS A 9 -16.16 6.64 -50.07
C LYS A 9 -17.13 5.99 -49.10
N ILE A 10 -18.21 5.48 -49.67
CA ILE A 10 -19.01 4.38 -49.12
C ILE A 10 -18.99 3.27 -50.17
N ARG A 11 -18.25 2.19 -49.93
CA ARG A 11 -18.14 1.04 -50.82
C ARG A 11 -18.82 -0.15 -50.17
N LEU A 12 -19.72 -0.79 -50.93
CA LEU A 12 -20.30 -2.08 -50.62
C LEU A 12 -19.79 -3.04 -51.70
N ASP A 13 -19.33 -4.21 -51.29
CA ASP A 13 -18.89 -5.29 -52.16
C ASP A 13 -19.72 -6.53 -51.85
N ASP A 14 -20.28 -7.14 -52.89
CA ASP A 14 -21.26 -8.23 -52.82
C ASP A 14 -20.68 -9.55 -53.37
N GLU A 15 -19.36 -9.66 -53.54
CA GLU A 15 -18.72 -10.95 -53.85
C GLU A 15 -19.08 -11.96 -52.76
N ARG A 16 -19.76 -13.05 -53.14
CA ARG A 16 -20.32 -14.03 -52.19
C ARG A 16 -19.22 -14.67 -51.35
N GLY A 17 -19.36 -14.62 -50.02
CA GLY A 17 -18.37 -15.10 -49.06
C GLY A 17 -17.18 -14.15 -48.85
N LYS A 18 -17.18 -12.98 -49.49
CA LYS A 18 -16.18 -11.91 -49.34
C LYS A 18 -16.84 -10.53 -49.24
N GLU A 19 -18.08 -10.50 -48.76
CA GLU A 19 -18.85 -9.27 -48.63
C GLU A 19 -18.14 -8.29 -47.67
N HIS A 20 -18.12 -7.02 -48.04
CA HIS A 20 -17.58 -6.00 -47.15
C HIS A 20 -18.19 -4.61 -47.37
N ILE A 21 -18.16 -3.81 -46.31
CA ILE A 21 -18.54 -2.40 -46.32
C ILE A 21 -17.33 -1.55 -45.90
N LYS A 22 -17.07 -0.49 -46.64
CA LYS A 22 -16.02 0.49 -46.34
C LYS A 22 -16.57 1.90 -46.35
N VAL A 23 -16.41 2.61 -45.24
CA VAL A 23 -16.66 4.04 -45.12
C VAL A 23 -15.31 4.71 -44.87
N SER A 24 -14.88 5.62 -45.75
CA SER A 24 -13.54 6.20 -45.66
C SER A 24 -13.45 7.66 -46.10
N THR A 25 -12.57 8.42 -45.46
CA THR A 25 -12.07 9.73 -45.92
C THR A 25 -10.54 9.70 -46.01
N GLU A 26 -9.92 10.51 -46.85
CA GLU A 26 -8.45 10.62 -46.92
C GLU A 26 -7.85 11.39 -45.74
N TYR A 27 -8.63 12.28 -45.12
CA TYR A 27 -8.16 13.09 -43.99
C TYR A 27 -7.71 12.21 -42.81
N GLY A 28 -6.60 12.60 -42.18
CA GLY A 28 -6.01 11.84 -41.07
C GLY A 28 -5.44 10.49 -41.51
N GLY A 29 -4.78 10.47 -42.67
CA GLY A 29 -4.05 9.29 -43.15
C GLY A 29 -4.93 8.13 -43.56
N LYS A 30 -6.13 8.38 -44.09
CA LYS A 30 -7.21 7.39 -44.29
C LYS A 30 -7.92 6.99 -43.00
N SER A 31 -8.83 7.84 -42.54
CA SER A 31 -9.75 7.51 -41.45
C SER A 31 -10.90 6.65 -41.99
N GLN A 32 -11.07 5.42 -41.46
CA GLN A 32 -11.96 4.41 -42.06
C GLN A 32 -12.68 3.53 -41.03
N LEU A 33 -13.91 3.15 -41.37
CA LEU A 33 -14.60 1.98 -40.84
C LEU A 33 -14.70 0.93 -41.95
N ASN A 34 -14.14 -0.25 -41.71
CA ASN A 34 -14.20 -1.39 -42.62
C ASN A 34 -14.91 -2.56 -41.90
N LEU A 35 -15.87 -3.23 -42.56
CA LEU A 35 -16.67 -4.33 -42.02
C LEU A 35 -16.67 -5.51 -43.00
N GLY A 36 -16.56 -6.75 -42.52
CA GLY A 36 -16.61 -7.98 -43.32
C GLY A 36 -15.22 -8.46 -43.77
N HIS A 37 -15.07 -8.76 -45.07
CA HIS A 37 -13.80 -9.18 -45.68
C HIS A 37 -12.95 -7.97 -46.07
N LEU A 38 -12.01 -7.57 -45.20
CA LEU A 38 -11.22 -6.35 -45.39
C LEU A 38 -10.14 -6.57 -46.45
N VAL A 39 -10.12 -5.71 -47.48
CA VAL A 39 -9.10 -5.76 -48.55
C VAL A 39 -8.23 -4.50 -48.62
N ASP A 40 -7.00 -4.68 -49.08
CA ASP A 40 -6.06 -3.60 -49.38
C ASP A 40 -6.36 -2.91 -50.74
N ALA A 41 -5.42 -2.08 -51.20
CA ALA A 41 -5.55 -1.39 -52.49
C ALA A 41 -5.47 -2.34 -53.70
N GLY A 42 -4.75 -3.46 -53.57
CA GLY A 42 -4.63 -4.53 -54.55
C GLY A 42 -5.73 -5.58 -54.48
N LYS A 43 -6.79 -5.33 -53.69
CA LYS A 43 -7.89 -6.26 -53.39
C LYS A 43 -7.44 -7.55 -52.70
N GLN A 44 -6.25 -7.58 -52.12
CA GLN A 44 -5.81 -8.71 -51.31
C GLN A 44 -6.40 -8.59 -49.91
N GLN A 45 -6.79 -9.73 -49.35
CA GLN A 45 -7.32 -9.79 -48.00
C GLN A 45 -6.26 -9.31 -47.00
N ARG A 46 -6.66 -8.41 -46.11
CA ARG A 46 -5.81 -7.89 -45.01
C ARG A 46 -6.40 -8.10 -43.62
N GLY A 47 -7.63 -8.63 -43.53
CA GLY A 47 -8.29 -8.93 -42.27
C GLY A 47 -9.75 -9.36 -42.44
N GLU A 48 -10.37 -9.78 -41.34
CA GLU A 48 -11.78 -10.14 -41.23
C GLU A 48 -12.39 -9.51 -39.98
N GLY A 49 -13.69 -9.23 -40.01
CA GLY A 49 -14.42 -8.64 -38.88
C GLY A 49 -14.63 -7.15 -39.07
N PHE A 50 -14.20 -6.32 -38.12
CA PHE A 50 -14.28 -4.87 -38.25
C PHE A 50 -12.94 -4.20 -37.93
N GLU A 51 -12.69 -3.07 -38.59
CA GLU A 51 -11.57 -2.19 -38.29
C GLU A 51 -12.07 -0.75 -38.25
N LEU A 52 -11.79 -0.07 -37.13
CA LEU A 52 -11.87 1.39 -37.02
C LEU A 52 -10.44 1.92 -36.93
N ARG A 53 -9.99 2.68 -37.94
CA ARG A 53 -8.61 3.20 -38.01
C ARG A 53 -8.55 4.68 -38.39
N THR A 54 -7.50 5.34 -37.92
CA THR A 54 -7.07 6.69 -38.31
C THR A 54 -5.59 6.86 -37.94
N ASP A 55 -4.86 7.74 -38.62
CA ASP A 55 -3.50 8.14 -38.21
C ASP A 55 -3.54 9.31 -37.20
N MET A 56 -4.74 9.82 -36.89
CA MET A 56 -5.00 10.85 -35.90
C MET A 56 -5.52 10.22 -34.60
N TRP A 57 -6.12 11.02 -33.71
CA TRP A 57 -6.72 10.51 -32.48
C TRP A 57 -8.00 9.70 -32.74
N GLY A 58 -8.16 8.59 -32.01
CA GLY A 58 -9.41 7.86 -31.89
C GLY A 58 -10.07 8.14 -30.54
N ALA A 59 -11.39 8.33 -30.52
CA ALA A 59 -12.16 8.45 -29.29
C ALA A 59 -13.44 7.62 -29.37
N VAL A 60 -13.62 6.71 -28.41
CA VAL A 60 -14.87 5.97 -28.18
C VAL A 60 -15.47 6.49 -26.89
N ARG A 61 -16.62 7.15 -26.97
CA ARG A 61 -17.27 7.79 -25.82
C ARG A 61 -18.75 7.44 -25.77
N ALA A 62 -19.19 6.90 -24.65
CA ALA A 62 -20.60 6.60 -24.39
C ALA A 62 -20.98 7.03 -22.97
N LYS A 63 -21.98 7.92 -22.85
CA LYS A 63 -22.44 8.48 -21.55
C LYS A 63 -22.98 7.41 -20.59
N LYS A 64 -23.48 6.29 -21.13
CA LYS A 64 -24.07 5.17 -20.37
C LYS A 64 -23.10 4.00 -20.15
N GLY A 65 -21.81 4.19 -20.41
CA GLY A 65 -20.79 3.15 -20.27
C GLY A 65 -20.43 2.45 -21.58
N ILE A 66 -19.34 1.67 -21.55
CA ILE A 66 -18.76 0.96 -22.69
C ILE A 66 -18.56 -0.51 -22.28
N PHE A 67 -19.03 -1.44 -23.12
CA PHE A 67 -18.73 -2.86 -22.99
C PHE A 67 -17.87 -3.30 -24.17
N ILE A 68 -16.67 -3.80 -23.90
CA ILE A 68 -15.75 -4.35 -24.90
C ILE A 68 -15.57 -5.83 -24.56
N SER A 69 -15.99 -6.70 -25.46
CA SER A 69 -16.04 -8.14 -25.20
C SER A 69 -15.53 -8.96 -26.38
N ALA A 70 -14.83 -10.05 -26.05
CA ALA A 70 -14.50 -11.15 -26.96
C ALA A 70 -15.38 -12.39 -26.70
N ASP A 71 -16.47 -12.24 -25.95
CA ASP A 71 -17.49 -13.27 -25.76
C ASP A 71 -18.32 -13.44 -27.03
N ALA A 72 -18.67 -14.69 -27.36
CA ALA A 72 -19.39 -14.98 -28.60
C ALA A 72 -20.86 -14.52 -28.52
N GLN A 73 -21.34 -13.88 -29.58
CA GLN A 73 -22.76 -13.57 -29.79
C GLN A 73 -23.12 -13.84 -31.26
N ASP A 74 -23.30 -15.11 -31.58
CA ASP A 74 -23.48 -15.55 -32.97
C ASP A 74 -24.67 -14.87 -33.64
N LYS A 75 -24.43 -14.34 -34.84
CA LYS A 75 -25.42 -13.66 -35.67
C LYS A 75 -26.14 -12.51 -34.94
N ALA A 76 -25.48 -11.88 -33.96
CA ALA A 76 -26.06 -10.86 -33.10
C ALA A 76 -27.38 -11.31 -32.43
N GLN A 77 -27.53 -12.60 -32.15
CA GLN A 77 -28.69 -13.13 -31.43
C GLN A 77 -28.54 -12.83 -29.94
N GLY A 78 -29.23 -11.79 -29.47
CA GLY A 78 -29.21 -11.38 -28.07
C GLY A 78 -29.34 -9.86 -27.93
N GLN A 79 -29.19 -9.39 -26.70
CA GLN A 79 -29.12 -7.96 -26.43
C GLN A 79 -27.71 -7.45 -26.74
N VAL A 80 -27.57 -6.21 -27.20
CA VAL A 80 -26.27 -5.56 -27.47
C VAL A 80 -25.35 -5.53 -26.24
N ARG A 81 -25.93 -5.64 -25.03
CA ARG A 81 -25.24 -5.65 -23.74
C ARG A 81 -25.39 -6.98 -23.00
N GLU A 82 -25.60 -8.09 -23.71
CA GLU A 82 -25.53 -9.42 -23.11
C GLU A 82 -24.12 -9.58 -22.51
N MET A 83 -24.04 -9.83 -21.21
CA MET A 83 -22.79 -9.82 -20.44
C MET A 83 -22.77 -10.90 -19.36
N ALA A 84 -23.67 -11.88 -19.40
CA ALA A 84 -23.72 -12.95 -18.42
C ALA A 84 -22.38 -13.70 -18.27
N PRO A 85 -21.61 -14.00 -19.34
CA PRO A 85 -20.28 -14.59 -19.19
C PRO A 85 -19.31 -13.70 -18.39
N ALA A 86 -19.30 -12.39 -18.66
CA ALA A 86 -18.46 -11.44 -17.95
C ALA A 86 -18.84 -11.32 -16.47
N MET A 87 -20.14 -11.25 -16.18
CA MET A 87 -20.65 -11.18 -14.81
C MET A 87 -20.33 -12.46 -14.03
N ALA A 88 -20.44 -13.64 -14.65
CA ALA A 88 -20.10 -14.90 -14.00
C ALA A 88 -18.64 -14.98 -13.54
N ILE A 89 -17.70 -14.40 -14.32
CA ILE A 89 -16.29 -14.30 -13.93
C ILE A 89 -16.13 -13.40 -12.69
N LEU A 90 -16.80 -12.24 -12.69
CA LEU A 90 -16.73 -11.28 -11.59
C LEU A 90 -17.38 -11.79 -10.30
N ASP A 91 -18.52 -12.47 -10.42
CA ASP A 91 -19.24 -13.08 -9.30
C ASP A 91 -18.44 -14.24 -8.68
N GLY A 92 -17.80 -15.07 -9.52
CA GLY A 92 -16.91 -16.13 -9.08
C GLY A 92 -15.69 -15.60 -8.31
N ALA A 93 -15.05 -14.54 -8.81
CA ALA A 93 -13.94 -13.87 -8.14
C ALA A 93 -14.37 -13.24 -6.81
N GLN A 94 -15.53 -12.60 -6.76
CA GLN A 94 -16.10 -12.03 -5.54
C GLN A 94 -16.37 -13.10 -4.48
N SER A 95 -16.95 -14.24 -4.87
CA SER A 95 -17.23 -15.34 -3.95
C SER A 95 -15.96 -15.93 -3.33
N GLN A 96 -14.89 -16.06 -4.13
CA GLN A 96 -13.58 -16.52 -3.65
C GLN A 96 -12.96 -15.52 -2.65
N MET A 97 -13.02 -14.22 -2.95
CA MET A 97 -12.50 -13.19 -2.05
C MET A 97 -13.32 -13.08 -0.76
N GLN A 98 -14.64 -13.30 -0.83
CA GLN A 98 -15.49 -13.37 0.35
C GLN A 98 -15.06 -14.49 1.31
N SER A 99 -14.82 -15.71 0.80
CA SER A 99 -14.31 -16.80 1.64
C SER A 99 -12.96 -16.45 2.26
N LEU A 100 -12.04 -15.86 1.48
CA LEU A 100 -10.71 -15.52 1.99
C LEU A 100 -10.75 -14.42 3.04
N SER A 101 -11.58 -13.39 2.83
CA SER A 101 -11.75 -12.29 3.80
C SER A 101 -12.42 -12.76 5.08
N THR A 102 -13.39 -13.67 5.01
CA THR A 102 -13.99 -14.27 6.21
C THR A 102 -12.96 -15.08 6.99
N ASP A 103 -12.12 -15.88 6.31
CA ASP A 103 -11.03 -16.60 6.97
C ASP A 103 -10.04 -15.63 7.64
N ALA A 104 -9.68 -14.52 6.97
CA ALA A 104 -8.79 -13.50 7.53
C ALA A 104 -9.34 -12.87 8.83
N GLN A 105 -10.64 -12.55 8.85
CA GLN A 105 -11.32 -12.00 10.04
C GLN A 105 -11.26 -12.95 11.24
N THR A 106 -11.36 -14.27 11.02
CA THR A 106 -11.23 -15.25 12.12
C THR A 106 -9.84 -15.26 12.77
N THR A 107 -8.85 -14.64 12.13
CA THR A 107 -7.46 -14.57 12.59
C THR A 107 -7.03 -13.16 13.04
N ASN A 108 -7.99 -12.24 13.25
CA ASN A 108 -7.75 -10.82 13.58
C ASN A 108 -6.99 -10.03 12.51
N ALA A 109 -6.93 -10.51 11.26
CA ALA A 109 -6.39 -9.74 10.14
C ALA A 109 -7.49 -8.82 9.56
N ASP A 110 -7.09 -7.64 9.07
CA ASP A 110 -8.06 -6.72 8.46
C ASP A 110 -8.70 -7.34 7.21
N PRO A 111 -10.04 -7.30 7.09
CA PRO A 111 -10.75 -7.81 5.92
C PRO A 111 -10.53 -6.95 4.68
N ALA A 112 -10.79 -7.55 3.51
CA ALA A 112 -10.93 -6.79 2.27
C ALA A 112 -12.23 -5.97 2.29
N ASP A 113 -12.23 -4.80 1.63
CA ASP A 113 -13.44 -3.98 1.42
C ASP A 113 -14.33 -4.58 0.32
N LEU A 114 -15.01 -5.67 0.67
CA LEU A 114 -15.93 -6.39 -0.20
C LEU A 114 -17.22 -5.61 -0.48
N SER A 115 -17.64 -4.75 0.45
CA SER A 115 -18.83 -3.92 0.30
C SER A 115 -18.70 -2.99 -0.92
N SER A 116 -17.55 -2.33 -1.07
CA SER A 116 -17.29 -1.47 -2.23
C SER A 116 -17.19 -2.26 -3.53
N GLN A 117 -16.61 -3.47 -3.51
CA GLN A 117 -16.55 -4.34 -4.68
C GLN A 117 -17.96 -4.76 -5.13
N ILE A 118 -18.80 -5.22 -4.21
CA ILE A 118 -20.18 -5.63 -4.50
C ILE A 118 -20.98 -4.44 -5.03
N ALA A 119 -20.84 -3.26 -4.43
CA ALA A 119 -21.50 -2.05 -4.89
C ALA A 119 -21.11 -1.68 -6.32
N LEU A 120 -19.81 -1.75 -6.66
CA LEU A 120 -19.35 -1.53 -8.03
C LEU A 120 -20.01 -2.50 -9.02
N LEU A 121 -19.98 -3.81 -8.71
CA LEU A 121 -20.51 -4.84 -9.60
C LEU A 121 -22.03 -4.71 -9.79
N GLN A 122 -22.79 -4.60 -8.70
CA GLN A 122 -24.25 -4.64 -8.74
C GLN A 122 -24.89 -3.33 -9.16
N GLN A 123 -24.33 -2.18 -8.74
CA GLN A 123 -24.97 -0.87 -8.94
C GLN A 123 -24.46 -0.15 -10.18
N SER A 124 -23.30 -0.54 -10.72
CA SER A 124 -22.64 0.16 -11.82
C SER A 124 -22.33 -0.72 -13.03
N VAL A 125 -21.69 -1.89 -12.82
CA VAL A 125 -21.22 -2.76 -13.92
C VAL A 125 -22.34 -3.58 -14.51
N LYS A 126 -23.16 -4.23 -13.68
CA LYS A 126 -24.29 -5.03 -14.12
C LYS A 126 -25.21 -4.18 -15.00
N ASP A 127 -25.48 -4.69 -16.20
CA ASP A 127 -26.30 -4.01 -17.20
C ASP A 127 -25.80 -2.60 -17.59
N LEU A 128 -24.55 -2.24 -17.30
CA LEU A 128 -24.00 -0.88 -17.46
C LEU A 128 -24.97 0.20 -16.97
N THR A 129 -25.48 0.07 -15.75
CA THR A 129 -26.41 1.05 -15.15
C THR A 129 -25.77 2.42 -14.92
N GLN A 130 -24.43 2.49 -14.85
CA GLN A 130 -23.65 3.71 -14.69
C GLN A 130 -22.60 3.86 -15.80
N ALA A 131 -21.94 5.02 -15.83
CA ALA A 131 -20.89 5.33 -16.80
C ALA A 131 -19.58 4.60 -16.50
N VAL A 132 -19.54 3.28 -16.73
CA VAL A 132 -18.39 2.41 -16.49
C VAL A 132 -17.89 1.75 -17.78
N ILE A 133 -16.66 1.22 -17.74
CA ILE A 133 -16.10 0.39 -18.81
C ILE A 133 -15.98 -1.04 -18.28
N LEU A 134 -16.52 -2.01 -19.00
CA LEU A 134 -16.32 -3.44 -18.75
C LEU A 134 -15.55 -4.05 -19.92
N LEU A 135 -14.43 -4.70 -19.61
CA LEU A 135 -13.63 -5.48 -20.55
C LEU A 135 -13.80 -6.96 -20.21
N SER A 136 -14.17 -7.79 -21.18
CA SER A 136 -14.34 -9.24 -20.99
C SER A 136 -13.72 -10.04 -22.12
N ALA A 137 -13.02 -11.12 -21.79
CA ALA A 137 -12.54 -12.07 -22.77
C ALA A 137 -12.41 -13.47 -22.15
N PRO A 138 -13.05 -14.51 -22.72
CA PRO A 138 -13.06 -15.86 -22.13
C PRO A 138 -11.70 -16.56 -22.21
N LYS A 139 -10.77 -16.05 -23.04
CA LYS A 139 -9.44 -16.63 -23.26
C LYS A 139 -8.30 -15.69 -22.83
N GLY A 140 -8.60 -14.67 -22.03
CA GLY A 140 -7.61 -13.77 -21.42
C GLY A 140 -7.57 -12.37 -22.02
N VAL A 141 -7.00 -11.44 -21.25
CA VAL A 141 -6.76 -10.04 -21.61
C VAL A 141 -5.29 -9.73 -21.35
N ALA A 142 -4.62 -9.11 -22.31
CA ALA A 142 -3.25 -8.63 -22.16
C ALA A 142 -3.21 -7.10 -22.31
N ILE A 143 -2.53 -6.43 -21.38
CA ILE A 143 -2.32 -4.98 -21.39
C ILE A 143 -0.81 -4.75 -21.37
N ALA A 144 -0.29 -4.09 -22.40
CA ALA A 144 1.15 -3.84 -22.56
C ALA A 144 1.39 -2.37 -22.92
N SER A 145 2.54 -1.84 -22.48
CA SER A 145 3.02 -0.49 -22.78
C SER A 145 4.52 -0.55 -23.07
N GLY A 146 4.99 0.27 -24.01
CA GLY A 146 6.43 0.43 -24.27
C GLY A 146 7.13 1.33 -23.24
N GLU A 147 6.35 2.07 -22.45
CA GLU A 147 6.83 3.03 -21.45
C GLU A 147 6.16 2.71 -20.10
N HIS A 148 5.25 3.56 -19.63
CA HIS A 148 4.58 3.40 -18.34
C HIS A 148 3.20 2.74 -18.48
N LEU A 149 2.80 1.98 -17.46
CA LEU A 149 1.43 1.54 -17.22
C LEU A 149 1.00 2.05 -15.84
N GLN A 150 -0.05 2.87 -15.79
CA GLN A 150 -0.58 3.43 -14.56
C GLN A 150 -2.01 2.95 -14.34
N LEU A 151 -2.29 2.42 -13.15
CA LEU A 151 -3.62 2.07 -12.68
C LEU A 151 -3.93 2.96 -11.49
N ALA A 152 -5.00 3.76 -11.59
CA ALA A 152 -5.38 4.70 -10.54
C ALA A 152 -6.90 4.71 -10.37
N ALA A 153 -7.35 4.76 -9.12
CA ALA A 153 -8.75 4.90 -8.74
C ALA A 153 -8.86 5.82 -7.52
N SER A 154 -9.82 6.75 -7.50
CA SER A 154 -10.05 7.63 -6.35
C SER A 154 -10.68 6.92 -5.14
N LYS A 155 -11.14 5.68 -5.34
CA LYS A 155 -11.63 4.81 -4.27
C LYS A 155 -10.70 3.60 -4.17
N ASN A 156 -11.08 2.47 -4.77
CA ASN A 156 -10.38 1.20 -4.59
C ASN A 156 -9.80 0.68 -5.91
N VAL A 157 -8.60 0.10 -5.82
CA VAL A 157 -8.04 -0.80 -6.83
C VAL A 157 -8.22 -2.23 -6.31
N ILE A 158 -8.88 -3.08 -7.08
CA ILE A 158 -9.21 -4.47 -6.69
C ILE A 158 -8.61 -5.40 -7.74
N ALA A 159 -7.80 -6.37 -7.29
CA ALA A 159 -7.17 -7.38 -8.13
C ALA A 159 -7.47 -8.77 -7.58
N ASN A 160 -8.12 -9.61 -8.39
CA ASN A 160 -8.51 -10.97 -8.03
C ASN A 160 -7.91 -11.97 -9.02
N ALA A 161 -7.42 -13.09 -8.51
CA ALA A 161 -6.98 -14.22 -9.32
C ALA A 161 -7.52 -15.52 -8.72
N GLY A 162 -8.12 -16.37 -9.55
CA GLY A 162 -8.61 -17.68 -9.10
C GLY A 162 -7.51 -18.72 -8.91
N ASN A 163 -6.26 -18.40 -9.29
CA ASN A 163 -5.10 -19.27 -9.14
C ASN A 163 -3.94 -18.48 -8.52
N ASN A 164 -2.99 -17.99 -9.32
CA ASN A 164 -1.83 -17.23 -8.84
C ASN A 164 -1.90 -15.75 -9.26
N ALA A 165 -1.30 -14.89 -8.46
CA ALA A 165 -1.00 -13.50 -8.81
C ALA A 165 0.52 -13.30 -8.69
N ASP A 166 1.18 -13.10 -9.83
CA ASP A 166 2.63 -12.92 -9.90
C ASP A 166 2.96 -11.43 -10.13
N ILE A 167 3.73 -10.84 -9.21
CA ILE A 167 4.20 -9.44 -9.31
C ILE A 167 5.73 -9.47 -9.42
N GLY A 168 6.23 -9.17 -10.61
CA GLY A 168 7.67 -9.13 -10.91
C GLY A 168 8.16 -7.70 -11.12
N VAL A 169 9.21 -7.30 -10.39
CA VAL A 169 9.85 -5.99 -10.53
C VAL A 169 11.36 -6.17 -10.61
N VAL A 170 11.98 -5.64 -11.68
CA VAL A 170 13.43 -5.82 -11.95
C VAL A 170 14.30 -4.92 -11.07
N LYS A 171 13.82 -3.72 -10.75
CA LYS A 171 14.53 -2.75 -9.92
C LYS A 171 13.92 -2.74 -8.53
N ASN A 172 13.12 -1.73 -8.22
CA ASN A 172 12.62 -1.49 -6.87
C ASN A 172 11.11 -1.65 -6.81
N MET A 173 10.63 -2.43 -5.85
CA MET A 173 9.22 -2.48 -5.48
C MET A 173 9.01 -1.59 -4.24
N PHE A 174 8.08 -0.64 -4.32
CA PHE A 174 7.65 0.18 -3.21
C PHE A 174 6.19 -0.12 -2.89
N ILE A 175 5.88 -0.39 -1.62
CA ILE A 175 4.52 -0.57 -1.11
C ILE A 175 4.34 0.47 0.00
N GLY A 176 3.66 1.57 -0.32
CA GLY A 176 3.28 2.60 0.64
C GLY A 176 1.81 2.46 0.98
N VAL A 177 1.48 2.41 2.27
CA VAL A 177 0.10 2.29 2.76
C VAL A 177 -0.14 3.36 3.82
N GLY A 178 -1.23 4.12 3.68
CA GLY A 178 -1.51 5.25 4.57
C GLY A 178 -2.15 4.88 5.91
N GLN A 179 -2.65 3.66 6.07
CA GLN A 179 -3.33 3.21 7.30
C GLN A 179 -2.81 1.85 7.77
N ALA A 180 -3.14 0.76 7.07
CA ALA A 180 -2.79 -0.59 7.50
C ALA A 180 -2.42 -1.51 6.34
N LEU A 181 -1.33 -2.27 6.50
CA LEU A 181 -0.94 -3.35 5.60
C LEU A 181 -1.27 -4.70 6.26
N SER A 182 -2.32 -5.37 5.76
CA SER A 182 -2.71 -6.72 6.19
C SER A 182 -2.27 -7.76 5.15
N VAL A 183 -1.54 -8.79 5.60
CA VAL A 183 -1.08 -9.91 4.77
C VAL A 183 -1.56 -11.21 5.39
N PHE A 184 -2.47 -11.89 4.71
CA PHE A 184 -3.08 -13.13 5.18
C PHE A 184 -2.80 -14.30 4.22
N VAL A 185 -2.39 -15.44 4.77
CA VAL A 185 -2.18 -16.68 4.00
C VAL A 185 -2.90 -17.85 4.69
N ARG A 186 -3.86 -18.45 4.00
CA ARG A 186 -4.71 -19.52 4.56
C ARG A 186 -3.99 -20.86 4.81
N LYS A 187 -3.00 -21.24 3.99
CA LYS A 187 -2.44 -22.61 3.99
C LYS A 187 -0.92 -22.70 3.97
N ALA A 188 -0.25 -22.09 2.99
CA ALA A 188 1.16 -22.38 2.69
C ALA A 188 2.17 -21.54 3.51
N GLY A 189 1.70 -20.61 4.34
CA GLY A 189 2.55 -19.71 5.13
C GLY A 189 3.20 -18.57 4.31
N ILE A 190 3.93 -17.72 5.01
CA ILE A 190 4.66 -16.57 4.44
C ILE A 190 6.15 -16.90 4.38
N LYS A 191 6.80 -16.52 3.28
CA LYS A 191 8.25 -16.64 3.09
C LYS A 191 8.82 -15.30 2.66
N LEU A 192 9.79 -14.78 3.42
CA LEU A 192 10.48 -13.51 3.14
C LEU A 192 11.99 -13.81 3.06
N PHE A 193 12.60 -13.57 1.90
CA PHE A 193 14.00 -13.86 1.66
C PHE A 193 14.70 -12.65 1.03
N ALA A 194 15.90 -12.34 1.52
CA ALA A 194 16.85 -11.45 0.85
C ALA A 194 18.11 -12.25 0.50
N ASN A 195 18.41 -12.40 -0.79
CA ASN A 195 19.63 -13.11 -1.23
C ASN A 195 20.90 -12.30 -0.89
N LYS A 196 20.80 -10.96 -0.94
CA LYS A 196 21.82 -10.01 -0.54
C LYS A 196 21.12 -8.80 0.08
N GLY A 197 21.84 -8.07 0.92
CA GLY A 197 21.31 -6.92 1.65
C GLY A 197 20.61 -7.34 2.94
N ALA A 198 20.49 -6.38 3.85
CA ALA A 198 19.88 -6.59 5.16
C ALA A 198 18.35 -6.67 5.05
N VAL A 199 17.75 -7.50 5.89
CA VAL A 199 16.30 -7.45 6.17
C VAL A 199 16.11 -6.62 7.43
N SER A 200 15.34 -5.54 7.34
CA SER A 200 14.98 -4.69 8.47
C SER A 200 13.47 -4.74 8.70
N VAL A 201 13.06 -5.06 9.93
CA VAL A 201 11.67 -5.01 10.38
C VAL A 201 11.62 -4.12 11.62
N GLN A 202 10.73 -3.14 11.64
CA GLN A 202 10.66 -2.14 12.71
C GLN A 202 9.19 -1.79 13.01
N ALA A 203 8.87 -1.66 14.30
CA ALA A 203 7.70 -0.94 14.78
C ALA A 203 8.23 0.31 15.50
N GLN A 204 8.23 1.45 14.81
CA GLN A 204 9.00 2.64 15.26
C GLN A 204 8.34 3.34 16.46
N ASN A 205 7.02 3.29 16.54
CA ASN A 205 6.23 3.98 17.56
C ASN A 205 5.24 3.04 18.28
N ASP A 206 5.34 1.72 18.08
CA ASP A 206 4.36 0.77 18.61
C ASP A 206 4.99 -0.62 18.87
N LEU A 207 4.17 -1.56 19.34
CA LEU A 207 4.53 -2.94 19.64
C LEU A 207 4.92 -3.72 18.38
N MET A 208 6.03 -4.45 18.49
CA MET A 208 6.33 -5.56 17.60
C MET A 208 5.99 -6.88 18.30
N GLU A 209 5.10 -7.67 17.70
CA GLU A 209 4.73 -9.00 18.21
C GLU A 209 5.15 -10.10 17.23
N LEU A 210 5.75 -11.17 17.77
CA LEU A 210 6.12 -12.39 17.04
C LEU A 210 5.55 -13.60 17.79
N LEU A 211 4.49 -14.19 17.26
CA LEU A 211 3.78 -15.30 17.88
C LEU A 211 3.83 -16.56 16.99
N ALA A 212 4.14 -17.71 17.58
CA ALA A 212 4.06 -19.00 16.92
C ALA A 212 3.42 -20.03 17.85
N GLN A 213 2.52 -20.87 17.33
CA GLN A 213 1.95 -22.00 18.08
C GLN A 213 2.99 -23.09 18.35
N LYS A 214 4.02 -23.17 17.50
CA LYS A 214 5.14 -24.11 17.62
C LYS A 214 6.39 -23.34 18.06
N SER A 215 7.55 -23.74 17.58
CA SER A 215 8.82 -23.09 17.89
C SER A 215 8.99 -21.76 17.16
N ILE A 216 9.68 -20.83 17.81
CA ILE A 216 10.37 -19.70 17.18
C ILE A 216 11.86 -20.06 17.19
N GLU A 217 12.51 -20.00 16.03
CA GLU A 217 13.95 -20.25 15.86
C GLU A 217 14.63 -18.96 15.40
N ILE A 218 15.66 -18.54 16.14
CA ILE A 218 16.48 -17.37 15.83
C ILE A 218 17.93 -17.85 15.78
N THR A 219 18.54 -17.80 14.59
CA THR A 219 19.86 -18.36 14.35
C THR A 219 20.72 -17.37 13.58
N SER A 220 21.91 -17.06 14.11
CA SER A 220 23.01 -16.45 13.37
C SER A 220 24.04 -17.52 13.06
N THR A 221 24.37 -17.73 11.79
CA THR A 221 25.25 -18.83 11.36
C THR A 221 26.73 -18.48 11.42
N GLU A 222 27.05 -17.19 11.32
CA GLU A 222 28.43 -16.71 11.18
C GLU A 222 28.83 -15.69 12.25
N ASP A 223 27.87 -15.09 12.96
CA ASP A 223 28.11 -13.96 13.86
C ASP A 223 27.18 -14.03 15.11
N GLU A 224 26.84 -12.89 15.71
CA GLU A 224 26.07 -12.82 16.96
C GLU A 224 24.54 -12.72 16.80
N ILE A 225 23.84 -13.00 17.91
CA ILE A 225 22.46 -12.59 18.15
C ILE A 225 22.48 -11.54 19.26
N LYS A 226 22.11 -10.30 18.92
CA LYS A 226 22.07 -9.18 19.87
C LYS A 226 20.64 -8.84 20.26
N ILE A 227 20.29 -9.06 21.53
CA ILE A 227 19.00 -8.69 22.11
C ILE A 227 19.26 -7.56 23.11
N THR A 228 18.72 -6.38 22.83
CA THR A 228 18.93 -5.18 23.65
C THR A 228 17.58 -4.55 24.00
N ALA A 229 17.40 -4.17 25.27
CA ALA A 229 16.21 -3.44 25.72
C ALA A 229 16.62 -2.29 26.63
N LYS A 230 15.92 -1.14 26.51
CA LYS A 230 16.17 0.04 27.35
C LYS A 230 15.82 -0.21 28.83
N LYS A 231 14.70 -0.89 29.08
CA LYS A 231 14.14 -1.07 30.42
C LYS A 231 14.40 -2.45 31.00
N LYS A 232 14.06 -3.51 30.27
CA LYS A 232 14.06 -4.88 30.79
C LYS A 232 14.07 -5.93 29.69
N ILE A 233 14.78 -7.03 29.92
CA ILE A 233 14.65 -8.29 29.17
C ILE A 233 14.12 -9.37 30.10
N THR A 234 13.10 -10.12 29.66
CA THR A 234 12.57 -11.29 30.38
C THR A 234 12.55 -12.49 29.43
N LEU A 235 13.23 -13.57 29.80
CA LEU A 235 13.16 -14.86 29.13
C LEU A 235 12.45 -15.83 30.07
N ASN A 236 11.32 -16.41 29.66
CA ASN A 236 10.48 -17.25 30.52
C ASN A 236 10.11 -18.56 29.79
N GLY A 237 10.12 -19.68 30.51
CA GLY A 237 9.60 -20.95 30.05
C GLY A 237 9.25 -21.90 31.21
N GLY A 238 8.04 -22.46 31.21
CA GLY A 238 7.61 -23.48 32.18
C GLY A 238 7.68 -23.03 33.65
N GLY A 239 7.56 -21.72 33.92
CA GLY A 239 7.69 -21.14 35.26
C GLY A 239 9.12 -20.80 35.70
N SER A 240 10.14 -21.19 34.93
CA SER A 240 11.52 -20.71 35.10
C SER A 240 11.78 -19.49 34.25
N TYR A 241 12.67 -18.59 34.69
CA TYR A 241 12.97 -17.36 33.95
C TYR A 241 14.36 -16.78 34.26
N ILE A 242 14.80 -15.91 33.36
CA ILE A 242 15.92 -14.97 33.57
C ILE A 242 15.42 -13.57 33.26
N ARG A 243 15.61 -12.64 34.19
CA ARG A 243 15.28 -11.21 34.05
C ARG A 243 16.55 -10.37 34.13
N LEU A 244 16.68 -9.41 33.22
CA LEU A 244 17.75 -8.41 33.20
C LEU A 244 17.11 -7.02 33.23
N ASP A 245 17.44 -6.23 34.24
CA ASP A 245 16.97 -4.86 34.39
C ASP A 245 18.02 -3.99 35.14
N ALA A 246 17.69 -2.74 35.43
CA ALA A 246 18.60 -1.82 36.12
C ALA A 246 18.96 -2.26 37.55
N CYS A 247 18.15 -3.12 38.18
CA CYS A 247 18.42 -3.64 39.53
C CYS A 247 19.37 -4.84 39.50
N GLY A 248 19.52 -5.52 38.36
CA GLY A 248 20.50 -6.59 38.15
C GLY A 248 20.01 -7.74 37.28
N ILE A 249 20.56 -8.92 37.55
CA ILE A 249 20.21 -10.19 36.88
C ILE A 249 19.51 -11.09 37.89
N GLU A 250 18.29 -11.53 37.58
CA GLU A 250 17.50 -12.45 38.40
C GLU A 250 17.23 -13.76 37.63
N ALA A 251 17.74 -14.87 38.14
CA ALA A 251 17.44 -16.21 37.64
C ALA A 251 16.52 -16.93 38.64
N GLY A 252 15.29 -17.25 38.24
CA GLY A 252 14.29 -17.89 39.08
C GLY A 252 13.82 -19.22 38.51
N THR A 253 13.64 -20.22 39.37
CA THR A 253 13.06 -21.52 39.00
C THR A 253 12.35 -22.16 40.21
N PRO A 254 11.21 -22.86 40.02
CA PRO A 254 10.57 -23.64 41.07
C PRO A 254 11.30 -24.97 41.35
N GLY A 255 12.21 -25.40 40.47
CA GLY A 255 12.95 -26.64 40.59
C GLY A 255 14.41 -26.43 40.98
N GLU A 256 15.27 -27.37 40.57
CA GLU A 256 16.70 -27.27 40.78
C GLU A 256 17.36 -26.28 39.80
N TYR A 257 18.24 -25.41 40.32
CA TYR A 257 19.10 -24.56 39.51
C TYR A 257 20.45 -25.24 39.24
N ASN A 258 20.52 -26.01 38.15
CA ASN A 258 21.70 -26.79 37.80
C ASN A 258 22.71 -26.00 36.94
N VAL A 259 23.92 -25.79 37.45
CA VAL A 259 25.02 -25.11 36.73
C VAL A 259 26.16 -26.09 36.47
N LYS A 260 26.52 -26.30 35.21
CA LYS A 260 27.67 -27.12 34.79
C LYS A 260 28.73 -26.22 34.17
N ALA A 261 29.88 -26.07 34.82
CA ALA A 261 30.95 -25.16 34.38
C ALA A 261 32.35 -25.75 34.61
N GLY A 262 33.27 -25.50 33.67
CA GLY A 262 34.69 -25.82 33.85
C GLY A 262 35.39 -24.94 34.89
N TYR A 263 34.87 -23.73 35.15
CA TYR A 263 35.28 -22.83 36.23
C TYR A 263 34.09 -21.94 36.63
N TYR A 264 33.88 -21.72 37.92
CA TYR A 264 32.88 -20.80 38.44
C TYR A 264 33.49 -19.94 39.55
N GLY A 265 33.60 -18.63 39.31
CA GLY A 265 34.18 -17.68 40.25
C GLY A 265 33.56 -16.29 40.07
N ARG A 266 33.51 -15.50 41.15
CA ARG A 266 32.96 -14.14 41.14
C ARG A 266 34.04 -13.14 40.72
N LYS A 267 33.68 -12.18 39.86
CA LYS A 267 34.52 -11.03 39.46
C LYS A 267 33.90 -9.72 39.97
N PRO A 268 34.65 -8.60 40.00
CA PRO A 268 34.10 -7.27 40.28
C PRO A 268 32.98 -6.88 39.30
N LYS A 269 32.18 -5.87 39.66
CA LYS A 269 31.09 -5.36 38.82
C LYS A 269 31.60 -4.87 37.45
N ALA A 270 30.78 -5.05 36.42
CA ALA A 270 30.98 -4.51 35.08
C ALA A 270 29.73 -3.77 34.61
N LYS A 271 29.85 -2.86 33.64
CA LYS A 271 28.75 -2.12 33.02
C LYS A 271 28.94 -2.10 31.51
N LEU A 272 27.88 -2.40 30.77
CA LEU A 272 27.80 -2.20 29.33
C LEU A 272 26.58 -1.31 29.07
N THR A 273 26.79 -0.12 28.53
CA THR A 273 25.69 0.79 28.20
C THR A 273 25.16 0.44 26.81
N PRO A 274 23.87 0.12 26.65
CA PRO A 274 23.31 -0.18 25.35
C PRO A 274 23.22 1.10 24.50
N GLU A 275 23.89 1.11 23.35
CA GLU A 275 23.65 2.11 22.32
C GLU A 275 22.35 1.75 21.59
N LEU A 276 21.30 2.54 21.84
CA LEU A 276 20.02 2.44 21.15
C LEU A 276 19.94 3.58 20.15
N MET A 277 19.67 3.26 18.88
CA MET A 277 19.37 4.29 17.89
C MET A 277 18.08 5.01 18.27
N ALA A 278 18.08 6.35 18.24
CA ALA A 278 16.86 7.13 18.30
C ALA A 278 16.08 6.92 16.99
N PHE A 279 14.81 6.54 17.08
CA PHE A 279 13.98 6.45 15.88
C PHE A 279 13.71 7.87 15.35
N PRO A 280 13.82 8.09 14.02
CA PRO A 280 13.37 9.33 13.43
C PRO A 280 11.86 9.46 13.64
N VAL A 281 11.44 10.50 14.36
CA VAL A 281 10.02 10.85 14.49
C VAL A 281 9.61 11.52 13.18
N ILE A 282 8.70 10.89 12.43
CA ILE A 282 7.99 11.60 11.36
C ILE A 282 7.07 12.58 12.10
N LYS A 283 7.47 13.86 12.14
CA LYS A 283 6.63 14.91 12.70
C LYS A 283 5.36 15.00 11.86
N SER A 284 4.20 14.74 12.46
CA SER A 284 2.91 15.03 11.83
C SER A 284 2.85 16.54 11.57
N GLU A 285 2.78 16.97 10.30
CA GLU A 285 2.70 18.39 9.95
C GLU A 285 1.27 18.96 10.08
N ASP A 286 0.27 18.13 10.40
CA ASP A 286 -1.15 18.50 10.34
C ASP A 286 -1.53 19.61 11.33
N PHE A 287 -0.94 19.61 12.52
CA PHE A 287 -1.07 20.68 13.51
C PHE A 287 0.30 21.04 14.05
N ASN A 288 0.76 22.26 13.79
CA ASN A 288 2.04 22.74 14.27
C ASN A 288 1.94 24.19 14.77
N GLN A 289 2.68 24.50 15.84
CA GLN A 289 2.69 25.83 16.44
C GLN A 289 4.04 26.11 17.10
N SER A 290 4.43 27.38 17.16
CA SER A 290 5.52 27.88 18.00
C SER A 290 5.01 29.08 18.80
N PHE A 291 5.60 29.33 19.96
CA PHE A 291 5.21 30.42 20.84
C PHE A 291 6.34 31.42 20.97
N ILE A 292 5.99 32.71 21.10
CA ILE A 292 6.94 33.77 21.44
C ILE A 292 6.76 34.07 22.92
N LEU A 293 7.80 33.84 23.72
CA LEU A 293 7.78 34.13 25.14
C LEU A 293 8.25 35.57 25.36
N LEU A 294 7.41 36.38 25.99
CA LEU A 294 7.67 37.78 26.30
C LEU A 294 7.67 38.00 27.81
N ASP A 295 8.56 38.86 28.28
CA ASP A 295 8.60 39.31 29.67
C ASP A 295 7.33 40.13 29.98
N GLU A 296 6.61 39.75 31.03
CA GLU A 296 5.31 40.35 31.37
C GLU A 296 5.40 41.84 31.74
N ASN A 297 6.55 42.29 32.25
CA ASN A 297 6.74 43.66 32.75
C ASN A 297 7.26 44.61 31.67
N THR A 298 8.08 44.11 30.76
CA THR A 298 8.81 44.92 29.77
C THR A 298 8.33 44.68 28.33
N GLY A 299 7.61 43.59 28.09
CA GLY A 299 7.16 43.17 26.77
C GLY A 299 8.30 42.76 25.83
N GLN A 300 9.52 42.61 26.34
CA GLN A 300 10.67 42.19 25.55
C GLN A 300 10.72 40.65 25.43
N PRO A 301 11.25 40.11 24.33
CA PRO A 301 11.43 38.67 24.19
C PRO A 301 12.33 38.08 25.28
N LEU A 302 11.89 36.97 25.87
CA LEU A 302 12.67 36.17 26.80
C LEU A 302 13.66 35.32 25.99
N ILE A 303 14.87 35.83 25.78
CA ILE A 303 15.92 35.20 24.96
C ILE A 303 16.76 34.26 25.84
N ASN A 304 17.04 33.04 25.37
CA ASN A 304 17.78 32.00 26.09
C ASN A 304 17.13 31.56 27.42
N TRP A 305 15.80 31.58 27.50
CA TRP A 305 15.06 31.11 28.67
C TRP A 305 14.65 29.64 28.51
N PRO A 306 14.90 28.78 29.52
CA PRO A 306 14.41 27.42 29.52
C PRO A 306 12.88 27.38 29.64
N TYR A 307 12.26 26.49 28.88
CA TYR A 307 10.82 26.26 28.92
C TYR A 307 10.51 24.76 28.82
N GLU A 308 9.33 24.37 29.30
CA GLU A 308 8.74 23.04 29.10
C GLU A 308 7.33 23.20 28.50
N LEU A 309 7.08 22.50 27.40
CA LEU A 309 5.77 22.36 26.75
C LEU A 309 5.19 21.00 27.11
N GLU A 310 3.94 20.98 27.56
CA GLU A 310 3.17 19.76 27.80
C GLU A 310 1.88 19.78 26.99
N LEU A 311 1.75 18.83 26.06
CA LEU A 311 0.51 18.59 25.30
C LEU A 311 -0.49 17.79 26.15
N GLU A 312 -1.78 17.90 25.85
CA GLU A 312 -2.84 17.10 26.49
C GLU A 312 -2.62 15.58 26.36
N SER A 313 -1.94 15.13 25.31
CA SER A 313 -1.49 13.74 25.13
C SER A 313 -0.46 13.28 26.19
N GLY A 314 0.07 14.18 27.00
CA GLY A 314 1.14 13.92 27.96
C GLY A 314 2.54 13.94 27.34
N LEU A 315 2.67 14.36 26.08
CA LEU A 315 3.97 14.58 25.45
C LEU A 315 4.61 15.85 26.05
N LYS A 316 5.81 15.69 26.61
CA LYS A 316 6.61 16.78 27.19
C LYS A 316 7.81 17.10 26.31
N MET A 317 8.06 18.38 26.08
CA MET A 317 9.22 18.88 25.35
C MET A 317 9.85 20.02 26.12
N SER A 318 11.14 19.90 26.42
CA SER A 318 11.92 20.98 27.02
C SER A 318 12.79 21.64 25.96
N GLY A 319 12.95 22.95 26.03
CA GLY A 319 13.79 23.71 25.11
C GLY A 319 14.28 25.01 25.71
N ILE A 320 15.06 25.74 24.93
CA ILE A 320 15.54 27.08 25.26
C ILE A 320 15.08 28.02 24.13
N THR A 321 14.55 29.18 24.48
CA THR A 321 14.08 30.15 23.48
C THR A 321 15.22 30.73 22.64
N ASP A 322 14.93 31.01 21.37
CA ASP A 322 15.90 31.59 20.43
C ASP A 322 16.15 33.10 20.65
N GLU A 323 16.97 33.70 19.77
CA GLU A 323 17.32 35.14 19.78
C GLU A 323 16.12 36.09 19.66
N ASN A 324 14.94 35.58 19.32
CA ASN A 324 13.68 36.33 19.22
C ASN A 324 12.64 35.87 20.25
N GLY A 325 13.00 35.01 21.21
CA GLY A 325 12.10 34.47 22.22
C GLY A 325 11.20 33.34 21.74
N ASN A 326 11.45 32.75 20.56
CA ASN A 326 10.62 31.67 20.04
C ASN A 326 10.94 30.33 20.71
N THR A 327 9.91 29.54 20.98
CA THR A 327 10.04 28.10 21.26
C THR A 327 10.28 27.32 19.96
N GLU A 328 10.85 26.12 20.08
CA GLU A 328 10.86 25.14 18.99
C GLU A 328 9.44 24.83 18.49
N LEU A 329 9.35 24.43 17.22
CA LEU A 329 8.09 24.05 16.58
C LEU A 329 7.58 22.74 17.20
N ILE A 330 6.42 22.82 17.86
CA ILE A 330 5.68 21.66 18.34
C ILE A 330 4.72 21.18 17.25
N SER A 331 4.55 19.86 17.14
CA SER A 331 3.76 19.22 16.08
C SER A 331 2.94 18.07 16.65
N SER A 332 1.66 17.98 16.30
CA SER A 332 0.73 16.93 16.74
C SER A 332 -0.09 16.39 15.56
N ASP A 333 -0.68 15.20 15.74
CA ASP A 333 -1.58 14.54 14.78
C ASP A 333 -3.06 14.96 14.96
N LYS A 334 -3.36 15.74 16.00
CA LYS A 334 -4.67 16.31 16.29
C LYS A 334 -4.54 17.69 16.97
N GLU A 335 -5.64 18.43 17.05
CA GLU A 335 -5.69 19.68 17.80
C GLU A 335 -5.57 19.38 19.31
N GLU A 336 -4.57 19.98 19.97
CA GLU A 336 -4.28 19.77 21.39
C GLU A 336 -4.01 21.11 22.10
N VAL A 337 -4.44 21.19 23.36
CA VAL A 337 -4.03 22.31 24.23
C VAL A 337 -2.57 22.11 24.64
N VAL A 338 -1.77 23.16 24.47
CA VAL A 338 -0.37 23.20 24.89
C VAL A 338 -0.26 24.02 26.17
N ASN A 339 0.24 23.42 27.24
CA ASN A 339 0.63 24.12 28.45
C ASN A 339 2.11 24.47 28.38
N ILE A 340 2.45 25.72 28.70
CA ILE A 340 3.83 26.22 28.66
C ILE A 340 4.24 26.62 30.06
N SER A 341 5.32 26.01 30.55
CA SER A 341 6.01 26.41 31.77
C SER A 341 7.33 27.07 31.39
N VAL A 342 7.60 28.24 31.93
CA VAL A 342 8.81 29.03 31.65
C VAL A 342 9.59 29.15 32.94
N PHE A 343 10.90 28.90 32.89
CA PHE A 343 11.76 28.87 34.08
C PHE A 343 12.82 29.98 34.00
N GLU A 344 13.16 30.58 35.13
CA GLU A 344 14.24 31.56 35.18
C GLU A 344 15.58 30.86 34.89
N PRO A 345 16.48 31.46 34.08
CA PRO A 345 17.76 30.84 33.70
C PRO A 345 18.64 30.45 34.90
N ASP A 346 18.47 31.13 36.04
CA ASP A 346 19.27 30.92 37.26
C ASP A 346 18.73 29.79 38.17
N GLU A 347 17.55 29.20 37.89
CA GLU A 347 16.99 28.07 38.67
C GLU A 347 17.32 26.68 38.11
N PHE A 348 17.99 26.58 36.94
CA PHE A 348 18.25 25.29 36.27
C PHE A 348 19.61 24.65 36.61
N LEU A 349 20.36 25.22 37.57
CA LEU A 349 21.75 24.82 37.89
C LEU A 349 21.97 24.15 39.25
N ASP A 350 20.94 23.80 40.01
CA ASP A 350 21.13 23.39 41.43
C ASP A 350 20.79 21.93 41.79
N ASP A 351 20.65 21.01 40.83
CA ASP A 351 20.38 19.59 41.14
C ASP A 351 21.43 18.59 40.62
N ASP A 352 22.72 18.98 40.60
CA ASP A 352 23.82 18.04 40.34
C ASP A 352 25.12 18.39 41.12
N ILE A 353 25.05 18.49 42.46
CA ILE A 353 26.20 18.26 43.35
C ILE A 353 25.75 17.53 44.64
N ASN A 354 25.70 16.19 44.59
CA ASN A 354 26.35 15.27 45.55
C ASN A 354 26.11 13.79 45.22
#